data_AF-A0A0E9XZC8-F1
#
_entry.id   AF-A0A0E9XZC8-F1
#
_cell.length_a   1.000
_cell.length_b   1.000
_cell.length_c   1.000
_cell.angle_alpha   90.00
_cell.angle_beta   90.00
_cell.angle_gamma   90.00
#
_symmetry.space_group_name_H-M   'P 1'
#
loop_
_entity.id
_entity.type
_entity.pdbx_description
1 polymer ?
#
loop_
_entity_poly.entity_id
_entity_poly.type
_entity_poly.pdbx_seq_one_letter_code
_entity_poly.pdbx_strand_id
1 'polypeptide(L)'
;MIQSYPDHPERFERRAQVLCREGLSGRCYWEAEWSGNGEVFIAVSYKEISRKGGINDCTLGWNNKSWSLCRSPSGYSFLHNNEETGIPVPPSSRIGVYLDHRAGTLSFYSVSDTMTLLHRVQTTFTQSLYPGFWVSFGSCVKLCDLG
;
A
#
# COMPACT_ATOMS: atom_id res chain seq x y z
N MET A 1 4.55 -16.01 -18.21
CA MET A 1 5.31 -15.13 -19.12
C MET A 1 6.29 -14.32 -18.29
N ILE A 2 7.57 -14.29 -18.66
CA ILE A 2 8.56 -13.41 -18.03
C ILE A 2 8.40 -12.02 -18.64
N GLN A 3 8.34 -10.99 -17.81
CA GLN A 3 8.14 -9.62 -18.26
C GLN A 3 9.50 -8.99 -18.60
N SER A 4 9.78 -8.75 -19.88
CA SER A 4 11.05 -8.22 -20.37
C SER A 4 11.11 -6.70 -20.26
N TYR A 5 11.01 -6.18 -19.04
CA TYR A 5 11.25 -4.76 -18.84
C TYR A 5 12.75 -4.46 -18.72
N PRO A 6 13.23 -3.32 -19.29
CA PRO A 6 14.64 -2.94 -19.19
C PRO A 6 15.03 -2.63 -17.75
N ASP A 7 16.32 -2.76 -17.43
CA ASP A 7 16.83 -2.29 -16.13
C ASP A 7 16.54 -0.79 -15.97
N HIS A 8 16.17 -0.40 -14.76
CA HIS A 8 15.82 0.97 -14.42
C HIS A 8 16.09 1.22 -12.94
N PRO A 9 16.69 2.35 -12.54
CA PRO A 9 17.00 2.62 -11.13
C PRO A 9 15.76 2.59 -10.23
N GLU A 10 14.59 3.00 -10.74
CA GLU A 10 13.30 2.95 -10.02
C GLU A 10 12.61 1.57 -9.99
N ARG A 11 13.19 0.53 -10.61
CA ARG A 11 12.62 -0.82 -10.62
C ARG A 11 12.89 -1.53 -9.30
N PHE A 12 11.84 -2.03 -8.64
CA PHE A 12 12.00 -2.96 -7.53
C PHE A 12 12.53 -4.32 -8.02
N GLU A 13 13.57 -4.85 -7.37
CA GLU A 13 14.22 -6.11 -7.78
C GLU A 13 13.85 -7.33 -6.95
N ARG A 14 13.41 -7.14 -5.69
CA ARG A 14 13.24 -8.25 -4.73
C ARG A 14 11.82 -8.78 -4.62
N ARG A 15 10.82 -7.94 -4.88
CA ARG A 15 9.40 -8.21 -4.60
C ARG A 15 8.56 -7.67 -5.76
N ALA A 16 7.44 -8.32 -6.06
CA ALA A 16 6.50 -7.93 -7.10
C ALA A 16 5.65 -6.73 -6.66
N GLN A 17 6.24 -5.54 -6.71
CA GLN A 17 5.62 -4.30 -6.25
C GLN A 17 5.93 -3.13 -7.17
N VAL A 18 5.04 -2.14 -7.13
CA VAL A 18 5.06 -0.95 -7.98
C VAL A 18 4.66 0.28 -7.16
N LEU A 19 5.11 1.46 -7.58
CA LEU A 19 4.54 2.74 -7.15
C LEU A 19 3.79 3.38 -8.32
N CYS A 20 2.73 4.09 -8.01
CA CYS A 20 2.08 5.00 -8.95
C CYS A 20 3.02 6.14 -9.33
N ARG A 21 2.77 6.74 -10.48
CA ARG A 21 3.60 7.83 -11.02
C ARG A 21 3.43 9.14 -10.25
N GLU A 22 2.22 9.42 -9.82
CA GLU A 22 1.84 10.69 -9.20
C GLU A 22 2.06 10.66 -7.68
N GLY A 23 2.69 11.71 -7.17
CA GLY A 23 2.87 11.94 -5.74
C GLY A 23 1.71 12.75 -5.16
N LEU A 24 1.25 12.34 -3.99
CA LEU A 24 0.15 12.95 -3.25
C LEU A 24 0.71 13.87 -2.15
N SER A 25 0.27 15.12 -2.14
CA SER A 25 0.69 16.16 -1.18
C SER A 25 -0.49 16.94 -0.58
N GLY A 26 -1.72 16.59 -0.95
CA GLY A 26 -2.94 17.24 -0.50
C GLY A 26 -3.85 16.30 0.29
N ARG A 27 -5.15 16.65 0.32
CA ARG A 27 -6.19 15.72 0.72
C ARG A 27 -6.64 14.90 -0.47
N CYS A 28 -6.69 13.59 -0.32
CA CYS A 28 -7.18 12.71 -1.37
C CYS A 28 -7.74 11.43 -0.77
N TYR A 29 -8.66 10.84 -1.52
CA TYR A 29 -9.22 9.53 -1.26
C TYR A 29 -9.13 8.72 -2.55
N TRP A 30 -8.79 7.44 -2.42
CA TRP A 30 -8.82 6.49 -3.52
C TRP A 30 -9.16 5.10 -3.02
N GLU A 31 -9.73 4.28 -3.89
CA GLU A 31 -10.09 2.90 -3.59
C GLU A 31 -9.34 1.93 -4.50
N ALA A 32 -9.02 0.76 -3.97
CA ALA A 32 -8.49 -0.35 -4.74
C ALA A 32 -9.28 -1.63 -4.43
N GLU A 33 -9.72 -2.29 -5.49
CA GLU A 33 -10.25 -3.65 -5.42
C GLU A 33 -9.13 -4.65 -5.60
N TRP A 34 -9.25 -5.78 -4.92
CA TRP A 34 -8.33 -6.88 -5.07
C TRP A 34 -9.08 -8.19 -5.29
N SER A 35 -8.42 -9.15 -5.93
CA SER A 35 -8.94 -10.51 -6.13
C SER A 35 -7.82 -11.54 -6.00
N GLY A 36 -8.19 -12.79 -5.68
CA GLY A 36 -7.26 -13.91 -5.54
C GLY A 36 -7.07 -14.38 -4.09
N ASN A 37 -6.33 -15.47 -3.93
CA ASN A 37 -6.20 -16.16 -2.63
C ASN A 37 -4.92 -15.80 -1.87
N GLY A 38 -4.06 -14.97 -2.44
CA GLY A 38 -2.82 -14.57 -1.80
C GLY A 38 -2.91 -13.20 -1.15
N GLU A 39 -1.78 -12.79 -0.59
CA GLU A 39 -1.60 -11.49 0.03
C GLU A 39 -1.53 -10.36 -1.00
N VAL A 40 -2.03 -9.19 -0.61
CA VAL A 40 -1.97 -7.95 -1.37
C VAL A 40 -1.64 -6.83 -0.40
N PHE A 41 -0.68 -5.98 -0.76
CA PHE A 41 -0.32 -4.82 0.03
C PHE A 41 -0.79 -3.57 -0.69
N ILE A 42 -1.47 -2.71 0.04
CA ILE A 42 -1.93 -1.40 -0.40
C ILE A 42 -1.24 -0.39 0.47
N ALA A 43 -0.35 0.39 -0.13
CA ALA A 43 0.59 1.22 0.59
C ALA A 43 0.61 2.66 0.08
N VAL A 44 1.21 3.52 0.89
CA VAL A 44 1.77 4.78 0.46
C VAL A 44 3.23 4.84 0.89
N SER A 45 4.09 5.43 0.06
CA SER A 45 5.52 5.48 0.32
C SER A 45 6.15 6.79 -0.15
N TYR A 46 7.18 7.25 0.54
CA TYR A 46 8.10 8.22 -0.03
C TYR A 46 8.80 7.64 -1.25
N LYS A 47 9.11 8.51 -2.22
CA LYS A 47 9.78 8.07 -3.45
C LYS A 47 11.16 7.45 -3.18
N GLU A 48 11.81 7.87 -2.10
CA GLU A 48 13.15 7.47 -1.67
C GLU A 48 13.23 6.07 -1.01
N ILE A 49 12.13 5.30 -1.00
CA ILE A 49 12.20 3.88 -0.63
C ILE A 49 13.24 3.18 -1.51
N SER A 50 14.03 2.29 -0.91
CA SER A 50 15.03 1.58 -1.69
C SER A 50 14.37 0.70 -2.73
N ARG A 51 14.96 0.65 -3.93
CA ARG A 51 14.50 -0.23 -5.02
C ARG A 51 15.25 -1.56 -5.05
N LYS A 52 16.43 -1.58 -4.43
CA LYS A 52 17.40 -2.67 -4.39
C LYS A 52 17.88 -2.92 -2.95
N GLY A 53 18.72 -3.92 -2.74
CA GLY A 53 19.33 -4.20 -1.44
C GLY A 53 18.57 -5.25 -0.62
N GLY A 54 18.53 -5.05 0.70
CA GLY A 54 17.88 -5.95 1.65
C GLY A 54 16.37 -5.95 1.50
N ILE A 55 15.71 -7.05 1.90
CA ILE A 55 14.26 -7.18 1.77
C ILE A 55 13.54 -6.08 2.55
N ASN A 56 13.99 -5.76 3.76
CA ASN A 56 13.36 -4.75 4.61
C ASN A 56 13.48 -3.34 4.01
N ASP A 57 14.64 -3.03 3.41
CA ASP A 57 14.91 -1.71 2.83
C ASP A 57 14.00 -1.37 1.65
N CYS A 58 13.59 -2.39 0.88
CA CYS A 58 12.84 -2.21 -0.36
C CYS A 58 11.39 -2.70 -0.32
N THR A 59 10.97 -3.46 0.69
CA THR A 59 9.58 -3.98 0.78
C THR A 59 8.64 -2.95 1.40
N LEU A 60 7.50 -2.71 0.75
CA LEU A 60 6.47 -1.78 1.27
C LEU A 60 6.01 -2.22 2.67
N GLY A 61 6.02 -1.28 3.62
CA GLY A 61 5.69 -1.48 5.04
C GLY A 61 6.85 -1.95 5.91
N TRP A 62 7.95 -2.47 5.34
CA TRP A 62 9.06 -3.07 6.11
C TRP A 62 10.20 -2.07 6.39
N ASN A 63 9.96 -0.79 6.14
CA ASN A 63 10.88 0.32 6.38
C ASN A 63 10.12 1.54 6.89
N ASN A 64 10.85 2.55 7.35
CA ASN A 64 10.31 3.81 7.85
C ASN A 64 9.84 4.79 6.75
N LYS A 65 9.90 4.42 5.47
CA LYS A 65 9.51 5.26 4.32
C LYS A 65 8.19 4.84 3.71
N SER A 66 7.52 3.84 4.27
CA SER A 66 6.28 3.30 3.74
C SER A 66 5.32 2.87 4.84
N TRP A 67 4.03 3.03 4.58
CA TRP A 67 2.93 2.60 5.42
C TRP A 67 2.02 1.73 4.58
N SER A 68 1.74 0.51 5.02
CA SER A 68 1.10 -0.51 4.20
C SER A 68 0.00 -1.23 4.96
N LEU A 69 -1.13 -1.44 4.31
CA LEU A 69 -2.13 -2.41 4.73
C LEU A 69 -1.91 -3.69 3.94
N CYS A 70 -1.57 -4.79 4.61
CA CYS A 70 -1.63 -6.11 4.05
C CYS A 70 -3.05 -6.66 4.22
N ARG A 71 -3.63 -7.15 3.12
CA ARG A 71 -4.77 -8.05 3.13
C ARG A 71 -4.25 -9.46 2.90
N SER A 72 -4.72 -10.42 3.71
CA SER A 72 -4.49 -11.84 3.54
C SER A 72 -5.82 -12.62 3.67
N PRO A 73 -5.83 -13.94 3.43
CA PRO A 73 -6.97 -14.79 3.75
C PRO A 73 -7.35 -14.82 5.23
N SER A 74 -6.40 -14.56 6.14
CA SER A 74 -6.62 -14.59 7.59
C SER A 74 -7.08 -13.25 8.17
N GLY A 75 -7.06 -12.16 7.39
CA GLY A 75 -7.52 -10.84 7.82
C GLY A 75 -6.66 -9.71 7.26
N TYR A 76 -6.57 -8.63 8.03
CA TYR A 76 -5.74 -7.48 7.71
C TYR A 76 -4.59 -7.34 8.70
N SER A 77 -3.48 -6.81 8.21
CA SER A 77 -2.39 -6.33 9.05
C SER A 77 -1.94 -4.95 8.58
N PHE A 78 -1.61 -4.08 9.50
CA PHE A 78 -0.91 -2.83 9.21
C PHE A 78 0.59 -3.00 9.41
N LEU A 79 1.39 -2.50 8.46
CA LEU A 79 2.84 -2.60 8.46
C LEU A 79 3.50 -1.23 8.28
N HIS A 80 4.44 -0.93 9.17
CA HIS A 80 5.33 0.22 9.08
C HIS A 80 6.61 -0.04 9.86
N ASN A 81 7.77 0.36 9.32
CA ASN A 81 9.06 0.25 10.00
C ASN A 81 9.38 -1.17 10.52
N ASN A 82 9.00 -2.19 9.74
CA ASN A 82 9.19 -3.61 10.09
C ASN A 82 8.39 -4.06 11.34
N GLU A 83 7.42 -3.27 11.77
CA GLU A 83 6.42 -3.64 12.76
C GLU A 83 5.10 -4.01 12.05
N GLU A 84 4.46 -5.07 12.54
CA GLU A 84 3.19 -5.56 12.03
C GLU A 84 2.14 -5.53 13.16
N THR A 85 0.98 -4.97 12.87
CA THR A 85 -0.18 -4.95 13.76
C THR A 85 -1.36 -5.63 13.07
N GLY A 86 -1.76 -6.80 13.58
CA GLY A 86 -2.94 -7.51 13.09
C GLY A 86 -4.23 -6.77 13.41
N ILE A 87 -5.18 -6.78 12.48
CA ILE A 87 -6.48 -6.12 12.59
C ILE A 87 -7.56 -7.20 12.46
N PRO A 88 -8.26 -7.54 13.56
CA PRO A 88 -9.18 -8.67 13.62
C PRO A 88 -10.56 -8.31 13.02
N VAL A 89 -10.57 -7.89 11.76
CA VAL A 89 -11.78 -7.54 11.00
C VAL A 89 -11.86 -8.45 9.77
N PRO A 90 -13.05 -8.97 9.41
CA PRO A 90 -13.21 -9.77 8.20
C PRO A 90 -12.78 -9.00 6.94
N PRO A 91 -12.08 -9.64 6.00
CA PRO A 91 -11.66 -8.98 4.78
C PRO A 91 -12.83 -8.73 3.83
N SER A 92 -12.88 -7.52 3.26
CA SER A 92 -13.69 -7.14 2.10
C SER A 92 -12.83 -7.08 0.83
N SER A 93 -13.50 -7.04 -0.33
CA SER A 93 -12.87 -6.98 -1.65
C SER A 93 -12.26 -5.62 -1.99
N ARG A 94 -12.55 -4.57 -1.20
CA ARG A 94 -12.16 -3.20 -1.53
C ARG A 94 -11.59 -2.46 -0.32
N ILE A 95 -10.48 -1.76 -0.56
CA ILE A 95 -9.81 -0.93 0.44
C ILE A 95 -9.85 0.52 -0.01
N GLY A 96 -10.32 1.38 0.89
CA GLY A 96 -10.25 2.82 0.75
C GLY A 96 -9.02 3.37 1.49
N VAL A 97 -8.33 4.32 0.87
CA VAL A 97 -7.19 5.02 1.46
C VAL A 97 -7.47 6.51 1.45
N TYR A 98 -7.53 7.10 2.63
CA TYR A 98 -7.64 8.54 2.83
C TYR A 98 -6.31 9.10 3.31
N LEU A 99 -5.85 10.16 2.65
CA LEU A 99 -4.69 10.92 3.06
C LEU A 99 -5.11 12.38 3.26
N ASP A 100 -4.78 12.95 4.42
CA ASP A 100 -4.64 14.39 4.60
C ASP A 100 -3.17 14.67 4.91
N HIS A 101 -2.41 15.00 3.86
CA HIS A 101 -0.97 15.18 3.97
C HIS A 101 -0.59 16.30 4.95
N ARG A 102 -1.30 17.45 4.85
CA ARG A 102 -1.04 18.63 5.69
C ARG A 102 -1.43 18.39 7.14
N ALA A 103 -2.54 17.70 7.39
CA ALA A 103 -2.94 17.35 8.75
C ALA A 103 -2.15 16.16 9.31
N GLY A 104 -1.37 15.45 8.48
CA GLY A 104 -0.58 14.31 8.91
C GLY A 104 -1.40 13.03 9.15
N THR A 105 -2.55 12.90 8.50
CA THR A 105 -3.46 11.76 8.71
C THR A 105 -3.44 10.83 7.51
N LEU A 106 -3.22 9.53 7.76
CA LEU A 106 -3.41 8.47 6.78
C LEU A 106 -4.38 7.45 7.39
N SER A 107 -5.46 7.13 6.70
CA SER A 107 -6.47 6.18 7.17
C SER A 107 -6.78 5.14 6.10
N PHE A 108 -6.87 3.88 6.53
CA PHE A 108 -7.24 2.75 5.70
C PHE A 108 -8.63 2.27 6.11
N TYR A 109 -9.45 1.95 5.11
CA TYR A 109 -10.83 1.53 5.29
C TYR A 109 -11.10 0.23 4.56
N SER A 110 -11.91 -0.63 5.17
CA SER A 110 -12.63 -1.69 4.47
C SER A 110 -13.89 -1.07 3.87
N VAL A 111 -14.10 -1.28 2.57
CA VAL A 111 -15.24 -0.71 1.84
C VAL A 111 -16.12 -1.84 1.31
N SER A 112 -17.37 -1.85 1.74
CA SER A 112 -18.45 -2.68 1.21
C SER A 112 -19.71 -1.82 1.10
N ASP A 113 -20.85 -2.26 1.64
CA ASP A 113 -22.04 -1.43 1.80
C ASP A 113 -21.81 -0.29 2.82
N THR A 114 -20.79 -0.44 3.68
CA THR A 114 -20.36 0.56 4.66
C THR A 114 -18.85 0.73 4.61
N MET A 115 -18.36 1.86 5.14
CA MET A 115 -16.92 2.11 5.33
C MET A 115 -16.53 1.83 6.78
N THR A 116 -15.66 0.85 7.00
CA THR A 116 -15.12 0.51 8.32
C THR A 116 -13.66 0.95 8.41
N LEU A 117 -13.32 1.78 9.39
CA LEU A 117 -11.93 2.18 9.65
C LEU A 117 -11.12 0.95 10.11
N LEU A 118 -10.07 0.62 9.38
CA LEU A 118 -9.14 -0.47 9.70
C LEU A 118 -7.95 0.03 10.51
N HIS A 119 -7.34 1.12 10.06
CA HIS A 119 -6.17 1.69 10.72
C HIS A 119 -6.05 3.18 10.43
N ARG A 120 -5.52 3.94 11.39
CA ARG A 120 -5.18 5.34 11.22
C ARG A 120 -3.79 5.62 11.77
N VAL A 121 -2.97 6.26 10.95
CA VAL A 121 -1.70 6.84 11.33
C VAL A 121 -1.86 8.34 11.48
N GLN A 122 -1.26 8.89 12.52
CA GLN A 122 -1.09 10.32 12.71
C GLN A 122 0.41 10.61 12.80
N THR A 123 0.98 11.28 11.79
CA THR A 123 2.41 11.57 11.70
C THR A 123 2.69 12.79 10.82
N THR A 124 3.90 13.35 10.89
CA THR A 124 4.30 14.45 10.00
C THR A 124 4.95 13.88 8.74
N PHE A 125 4.25 14.01 7.60
CA PHE A 125 4.83 13.63 6.31
C PHE A 125 5.79 14.70 5.80
N THR A 126 7.01 14.29 5.47
CA THR A 126 8.10 15.20 5.08
C THR A 126 8.26 15.35 3.56
N GLN A 127 7.65 14.44 2.79
CA GLN A 127 7.70 14.41 1.33
C GLN A 127 6.34 13.98 0.77
N SER A 128 6.12 14.15 -0.54
CA SER A 128 4.95 13.59 -1.21
C SER A 128 4.92 12.07 -1.09
N LEU A 129 3.71 11.53 -0.95
CA LEU A 129 3.47 10.10 -0.82
C LEU A 129 2.96 9.51 -2.13
N TYR A 130 3.52 8.37 -2.52
CA TYR A 130 3.17 7.68 -3.75
C TYR A 130 2.39 6.42 -3.39
N PRO A 131 1.16 6.24 -3.91
CA PRO A 131 0.45 4.97 -3.78
C PRO A 131 1.30 3.82 -4.30
N GLY A 132 1.32 2.72 -3.58
CA GLY A 132 2.14 1.56 -3.88
C GLY A 132 1.37 0.27 -3.68
N PHE A 133 1.73 -0.74 -4.46
CA PHE A 133 1.08 -2.04 -4.43
C PHE A 133 2.10 -3.15 -4.45
N TRP A 134 1.87 -4.19 -3.65
CA TRP A 134 2.52 -5.49 -3.80
C TRP A 134 1.45 -6.55 -4.03
N VAL A 135 1.69 -7.48 -4.94
CA VAL A 135 0.77 -8.57 -5.23
C VAL A 135 1.50 -9.91 -5.19
N SER A 136 0.92 -10.86 -4.48
CA SER A 136 1.32 -12.26 -4.51
C SER A 136 0.92 -12.94 -5.81
N PHE A 137 1.48 -14.12 -6.06
CA PHE A 137 1.16 -14.93 -7.24
C PHE A 137 -0.33 -15.28 -7.30
N GLY A 138 -0.96 -15.08 -8.46
CA GLY A 138 -2.37 -15.35 -8.67
C GLY A 138 -3.33 -14.31 -8.07
N SER A 139 -2.81 -13.21 -7.53
CA SER A 139 -3.60 -12.08 -7.02
C SER A 139 -3.55 -10.89 -7.95
N CYS A 140 -4.55 -10.01 -7.89
CA CYS A 140 -4.64 -8.80 -8.69
C CYS A 140 -5.10 -7.62 -7.84
N VAL A 141 -4.71 -6.42 -8.27
CA VAL A 141 -5.21 -5.15 -7.73
C VAL A 141 -5.68 -4.27 -8.88
N LYS A 142 -6.82 -3.61 -8.70
CA LYS A 142 -7.38 -2.65 -9.62
C LYS A 142 -7.74 -1.37 -8.85
N LEU A 143 -7.19 -0.24 -9.31
CA LEU A 143 -7.64 1.07 -8.84
C LEU A 143 -9.08 1.33 -9.32
N CYS A 144 -9.92 1.81 -8.42
CA CYS A 144 -11.31 2.14 -8.73
C CYS A 144 -11.39 3.54 -9.35
N ASP A 145 -12.28 3.68 -10.33
CA ASP A 145 -12.73 4.99 -10.80
C ASP A 145 -13.90 5.42 -9.92
N LEU A 146 -13.78 6.59 -9.28
CA LEU A 146 -14.75 7.07 -8.31
C LEU A 146 -15.77 8.05 -8.90
N GLY A 147 -15.62 8.44 -10.17
CA GLY A 147 -16.57 9.32 -10.87
C GLY A 147 -16.52 10.79 -10.47
#